data_AF-A0A448ZKG0-F1
#
_entry.id   AF-A0A448ZKG0-F1
#
_cell.length_a   1.000
_cell.length_b   1.000
_cell.length_c   1.000
_cell.angle_alpha   90.00
_cell.angle_beta   90.00
_cell.angle_gamma   90.00
#
_symmetry.space_group_name_H-M   'P 1'
#
loop_
_entity.id
_entity.type
_entity.pdbx_description
1 polymer ?
#
loop_
_entity_poly.entity_id
_entity_poly.type
_entity_poly.pdbx_seq_one_letter_code
_entity_poly.pdbx_strand_id
1 'polypeptide(L)'
;MTEQGLKQGTARDRGDTKQRYNTPPSPSPRDDKTTMVWGAIKNAIGLGNPLDSLPEGPTRLPDYFPLEPKGCEKPSQKLFKCLSREATEKARDMERVGFHKSHFPDVVVGPLDPKAAEAVANDPENPEFPKPGDNPLDECRLFIANYMKCCDRNLKQKRNRLLQETVRVQEEYRYQGPTASAEE
;
A
#
# COMPACT_ATOMS: atom_id res chain seq x y z
N MET A 1 25.57 -64.89 -41.76
CA MET A 1 24.89 -65.58 -42.88
C MET A 1 23.50 -64.98 -42.91
N THR A 2 23.00 -64.23 -43.90
CA THR A 2 23.28 -64.11 -45.34
C THR A 2 22.53 -62.82 -45.78
N GLU A 3 23.17 -61.91 -46.52
CA GLU A 3 22.84 -61.55 -47.94
C GLU A 3 21.41 -61.00 -48.20
N GLN A 4 21.27 -59.71 -48.55
CA GLN A 4 21.29 -59.11 -49.90
C GLN A 4 19.94 -59.16 -50.66
N GLY A 5 19.67 -58.09 -51.43
CA GLY A 5 18.71 -58.10 -52.55
C GLY A 5 17.54 -57.12 -52.38
N LEU A 6 17.65 -55.84 -52.72
CA LEU A 6 17.62 -55.27 -54.07
C LEU A 6 16.31 -55.56 -54.83
N LYS A 7 15.49 -54.52 -55.07
CA LYS A 7 14.89 -54.25 -56.40
C LYS A 7 14.31 -52.84 -56.51
N GLN A 8 14.73 -52.21 -57.61
CA GLN A 8 14.41 -50.87 -58.10
C GLN A 8 13.10 -50.88 -58.93
N GLY A 9 12.59 -49.68 -59.20
CA GLY A 9 11.78 -49.38 -60.40
C GLY A 9 10.31 -49.05 -60.08
N THR A 10 9.62 -48.07 -60.65
CA THR A 10 9.89 -46.94 -61.56
C THR A 10 8.52 -46.26 -61.85
N ALA A 11 8.54 -45.05 -62.43
CA ALA A 11 7.44 -44.31 -63.08
C ALA A 11 6.52 -43.47 -62.15
N ARG A 12 6.60 -42.12 -62.20
CA ARG A 12 5.88 -41.18 -63.11
C ARG A 12 4.36 -41.43 -63.03
N ASP A 13 3.50 -40.49 -62.65
CA ASP A 13 3.27 -39.21 -63.33
C ASP A 13 2.29 -38.33 -62.51
N ARG A 14 2.42 -37.00 -62.68
CA ARG A 14 1.45 -35.89 -62.57
C ARG A 14 0.27 -35.91 -61.57
N GLY A 15 0.13 -34.79 -60.86
CA GLY A 15 -1.17 -34.12 -60.71
C GLY A 15 -1.45 -33.53 -59.34
N ASP A 16 -1.21 -32.22 -59.20
CA ASP A 16 -1.68 -31.34 -58.14
C ASP A 16 -3.14 -31.59 -57.71
N THR A 17 -3.44 -31.76 -56.42
CA THR A 17 -4.55 -31.05 -55.75
C THR A 17 -4.49 -31.12 -54.20
N LYS A 18 -4.25 -29.96 -53.57
CA LYS A 18 -4.76 -29.47 -52.27
C LYS A 18 -4.71 -30.40 -51.04
N GLN A 19 -3.61 -30.31 -50.29
CA GLN A 19 -3.62 -30.59 -48.84
C GLN A 19 -4.43 -29.50 -48.12
N ARG A 20 -5.55 -29.91 -47.49
CA ARG A 20 -6.22 -29.10 -46.46
C ARG A 20 -5.34 -29.13 -45.22
N TYR A 21 -4.63 -28.04 -44.96
CA TYR A 21 -4.02 -27.81 -43.65
C TYR A 21 -5.09 -27.30 -42.70
N ASN A 22 -5.32 -28.05 -41.62
CA ASN A 22 -6.11 -27.61 -40.48
C ASN A 22 -5.44 -26.38 -39.86
N THR A 23 -6.08 -25.22 -39.99
CA THR A 23 -5.70 -24.00 -39.30
C THR A 23 -5.99 -24.17 -37.80
N PRO A 24 -5.01 -23.95 -36.89
CA PRO A 24 -5.31 -23.79 -35.47
C PRO A 24 -6.12 -22.49 -35.26
N PRO A 25 -7.07 -22.46 -34.30
CA PRO A 25 -7.84 -21.25 -34.03
C PRO A 25 -6.90 -20.13 -33.55
N SER A 26 -7.09 -18.94 -34.13
CA SER A 26 -6.38 -17.73 -33.78
C SER A 26 -6.52 -17.40 -32.29
N PRO A 27 -5.45 -17.01 -31.58
CA PRO A 27 -5.60 -16.39 -30.27
C PRO A 27 -6.36 -15.07 -30.46
N SER A 28 -7.51 -14.95 -29.79
CA SER A 28 -8.19 -13.67 -29.64
C SER A 28 -7.22 -12.66 -29.00
N PRO A 29 -7.23 -11.39 -29.43
CA PRO A 29 -6.48 -10.35 -28.74
C PRO A 29 -7.12 -10.21 -27.36
N ARG A 30 -6.43 -10.64 -26.31
CA ARG A 30 -6.80 -10.23 -24.95
C ARG A 30 -6.43 -8.75 -24.83
N ASP A 31 -7.45 -7.91 -24.77
CA ASP A 31 -7.37 -6.51 -24.39
C ASP A 31 -6.99 -6.34 -22.90
N ASP A 32 -5.87 -6.93 -22.48
CA ASP A 32 -5.39 -6.91 -21.08
C ASP A 32 -4.47 -5.72 -20.77
N LYS A 33 -4.18 -4.87 -21.76
CA LYS A 33 -3.23 -3.75 -21.58
C LYS A 33 -3.88 -2.45 -21.13
N THR A 34 -5.13 -2.20 -21.50
CA THR A 34 -5.81 -0.91 -21.26
C THR A 34 -6.23 -0.75 -19.80
N THR A 35 -6.52 -1.87 -19.12
CA THR A 35 -6.97 -1.92 -17.72
C THR A 35 -5.86 -1.62 -16.72
N MET A 36 -4.62 -2.07 -16.99
CA MET A 36 -3.49 -1.85 -16.07
C MET A 36 -3.10 -0.38 -15.95
N VAL A 37 -3.16 0.36 -17.06
CA VAL A 37 -2.77 1.78 -17.09
C VAL A 37 -3.79 2.65 -16.36
N TRP A 38 -5.09 2.36 -16.52
CA TRP A 38 -6.14 3.07 -15.78
C TRP A 38 -6.12 2.80 -14.27
N GLY A 39 -5.77 1.57 -13.85
CA GLY A 39 -5.55 1.25 -12.44
C GLY A 39 -4.37 2.01 -11.84
N ALA A 40 -3.23 2.04 -12.55
CA ALA A 40 -2.04 2.77 -12.12
C ALA A 40 -2.28 4.29 -12.01
N ILE A 41 -3.03 4.87 -12.95
CA ILE A 41 -3.40 6.30 -12.93
C ILE A 41 -4.38 6.60 -11.79
N LYS A 42 -5.40 5.75 -11.57
CA LYS A 42 -6.33 5.92 -10.44
C LYS A 42 -5.61 5.84 -9.08
N ASN A 43 -4.64 4.95 -8.95
CA ASN A 43 -3.81 4.86 -7.75
C ASN A 43 -2.88 6.08 -7.62
N ALA A 44 -2.31 6.58 -8.71
CA ALA A 44 -1.46 7.77 -8.73
C ALA A 44 -2.21 9.09 -8.44
N ILE A 45 -3.48 9.20 -8.85
CA ILE A 45 -4.35 10.36 -8.56
C ILE A 45 -4.98 10.25 -7.15
N GLY A 46 -4.88 9.08 -6.51
CA GLY A 46 -5.42 8.85 -5.17
C GLY A 46 -6.90 8.49 -5.14
N LEU A 47 -7.42 7.86 -6.18
CA LEU A 47 -8.76 7.25 -6.22
C LEU A 47 -8.81 5.80 -5.70
N GLY A 48 -7.67 5.17 -5.36
CA GLY A 48 -7.66 3.85 -4.71
C GLY A 48 -8.31 3.87 -3.33
N ASN A 49 -8.75 2.71 -2.81
CA ASN A 49 -9.33 2.64 -1.48
C ASN A 49 -8.27 3.08 -0.44
N PRO A 50 -8.63 3.96 0.50
CA PRO A 50 -7.65 4.44 1.48
C PRO A 50 -7.09 3.30 2.33
N LEU A 51 -7.88 2.25 2.59
CA LEU A 51 -7.43 1.10 3.38
C LEU A 51 -6.23 0.36 2.76
N ASP A 52 -6.05 0.44 1.44
CA ASP A 52 -4.92 -0.21 0.74
C ASP A 52 -3.57 0.42 1.10
N SER A 53 -3.57 1.61 1.73
CA SER A 53 -2.35 2.31 2.17
C SER A 53 -1.86 1.91 3.57
N LEU A 54 -2.63 1.11 4.31
CA LEU A 54 -2.20 0.64 5.63
C LEU A 54 -1.24 -0.55 5.48
N PRO A 55 -0.14 -0.58 6.26
CA PRO A 55 0.73 -1.75 6.31
C PRO A 55 -0.02 -2.98 6.84
N GLU A 56 0.36 -4.16 6.38
CA GLU A 56 -0.17 -5.43 6.88
C GLU A 56 0.18 -5.59 8.38
N GLY A 57 -0.82 -5.68 9.24
CA GLY A 57 -0.63 -5.81 10.69
C GLY A 57 -1.65 -5.03 11.53
N PRO A 58 -1.40 -4.89 12.86
CA PRO A 58 -2.25 -4.09 13.73
C PRO A 58 -2.19 -2.62 13.32
N THR A 59 -3.33 -1.92 13.38
CA THR A 59 -3.41 -0.51 13.00
C THR A 59 -2.44 0.33 13.82
N ARG A 60 -1.48 1.00 13.17
CA ARG A 60 -0.51 1.88 13.82
C ARG A 60 -0.53 3.25 13.18
N LEU A 61 -0.22 4.26 13.98
CA LEU A 61 0.08 5.59 13.45
C LEU A 61 1.37 5.53 12.63
N PRO A 62 1.47 6.30 11.54
CA PRO A 62 2.69 6.36 10.73
C PRO A 62 3.82 7.05 11.48
N ASP A 63 5.07 6.68 11.18
CA ASP A 63 6.26 7.15 11.91
C ASP A 63 6.49 8.67 11.84
N TYR A 64 5.98 9.31 10.79
CA TYR A 64 6.09 10.76 10.60
C TYR A 64 4.94 11.55 11.26
N PHE A 65 4.00 10.89 11.93
CA PHE A 65 2.99 11.59 12.73
C PHE A 65 3.69 12.37 13.87
N PRO A 66 3.28 13.62 14.22
CA PRO A 66 2.12 14.39 13.78
C PRO A 66 2.43 15.45 12.70
N LEU A 67 3.10 15.11 11.61
CA LEU A 67 3.34 16.06 10.52
C LEU A 67 2.04 16.47 9.79
N GLU A 68 1.78 17.77 9.68
CA GLU A 68 0.67 18.32 8.89
C GLU A 68 1.23 19.06 7.66
N PRO A 69 1.46 18.37 6.52
CA PRO A 69 1.89 19.04 5.31
C PRO A 69 0.76 19.92 4.75
N LYS A 70 1.14 21.06 4.16
CA LYS A 70 0.20 22.00 3.52
C LYS A 70 -0.70 21.27 2.52
N GLY A 71 -2.01 21.44 2.64
CA GLY A 71 -3.03 20.76 1.82
C GLY A 71 -3.56 19.44 2.39
N CYS A 72 -3.06 18.97 3.55
CA CYS A 72 -3.55 17.80 4.27
C CYS A 72 -4.26 18.15 5.59
N GLU A 73 -4.72 19.38 5.76
CA GLU A 73 -5.29 19.85 7.03
C GLU A 73 -6.58 19.08 7.36
N LYS A 74 -7.45 18.87 6.37
CA LYS A 74 -8.72 18.14 6.54
C LYS A 74 -8.54 16.69 7.00
N PRO A 75 -7.74 15.83 6.32
CA PRO A 75 -7.54 14.46 6.78
C PRO A 75 -6.83 14.42 8.14
N SER A 76 -5.89 15.34 8.40
CA SER A 76 -5.21 15.44 9.69
C SER A 76 -6.19 15.78 10.82
N GLN A 77 -7.03 16.82 10.65
CA GLN A 77 -8.04 17.20 11.64
C GLN A 77 -9.04 16.08 11.93
N LYS A 78 -9.47 15.33 10.90
CA LYS A 78 -10.35 14.16 11.10
C LYS A 78 -9.66 13.07 11.90
N LEU A 79 -8.39 12.79 11.61
CA LEU A 79 -7.59 11.84 12.38
C LEU A 79 -7.44 12.30 13.83
N PHE A 80 -7.00 13.53 14.08
CA PHE A 80 -6.86 14.07 15.44
C PHE A 80 -8.18 14.08 16.21
N LYS A 81 -9.30 14.38 15.54
CA LYS A 81 -10.63 14.32 16.15
C LYS A 81 -11.01 12.90 16.58
N CYS A 82 -10.73 11.91 15.75
CA CYS A 82 -10.96 10.51 16.10
C CYS A 82 -10.05 10.06 17.25
N LEU A 83 -8.75 10.40 17.18
CA LEU A 83 -7.78 10.04 18.21
C LEU A 83 -8.15 10.61 19.58
N SER A 84 -8.58 11.88 19.62
CA SER A 84 -8.91 12.59 20.87
C SER A 84 -10.25 12.18 21.50
N ARG A 85 -11.10 11.43 20.79
CA ARG A 85 -12.41 11.00 21.28
C ARG A 85 -12.54 9.49 21.21
N GLU A 86 -12.87 8.95 20.04
CA GLU A 86 -13.20 7.54 19.83
C GLU A 86 -12.07 6.60 20.29
N ALA A 87 -10.84 6.83 19.83
CA ALA A 87 -9.71 5.98 20.24
C ALA A 87 -9.35 6.15 21.72
N THR A 88 -9.50 7.37 22.26
CA THR A 88 -9.21 7.64 23.69
C THR A 88 -10.26 7.02 24.60
N GLU A 89 -11.54 7.06 24.22
CA GLU A 89 -12.63 6.42 24.94
C GLU A 89 -12.43 4.90 24.95
N LYS A 90 -12.16 4.29 23.79
CA LYS A 90 -11.85 2.86 23.71
C LYS A 90 -10.61 2.47 24.53
N ALA A 91 -9.56 3.29 24.49
CA ALA A 91 -8.36 3.06 25.31
C ALA A 91 -8.70 3.09 26.81
N ARG A 92 -9.54 4.03 27.26
CA ARG A 92 -10.01 4.10 28.66
C ARG A 92 -10.85 2.89 29.04
N ASP A 93 -11.72 2.40 28.15
CA ASP A 93 -12.51 1.21 28.43
C ASP A 93 -11.64 -0.04 28.51
N MET A 94 -10.62 -0.16 27.65
CA MET A 94 -9.58 -1.19 27.76
C MET A 94 -8.77 -1.07 29.05
N GLU A 95 -8.51 0.15 29.54
CA GLU A 95 -7.84 0.39 30.82
C GLU A 95 -8.69 -0.09 32.01
N ARG A 96 -9.99 0.21 31.98
CA ARG A 96 -10.95 -0.22 33.02
C ARG A 96 -10.97 -1.71 33.23
N VAL A 97 -11.01 -2.48 32.14
CA VAL A 97 -11.07 -3.94 32.18
C VAL A 97 -9.70 -4.61 32.26
N GLY A 98 -8.61 -3.84 32.17
CA GLY A 98 -7.24 -4.35 32.27
C GLY A 98 -6.71 -5.03 30.99
N PHE A 99 -7.29 -4.72 29.82
CA PHE A 99 -6.84 -5.26 28.53
C PHE A 99 -5.80 -4.39 27.80
N HIS A 100 -5.40 -3.28 28.41
CA HIS A 100 -4.36 -2.43 27.86
C HIS A 100 -2.96 -3.09 27.97
N LYS A 101 -2.11 -2.82 26.99
CA LYS A 101 -0.71 -3.30 26.98
C LYS A 101 0.18 -2.22 27.57
N SER A 102 0.99 -2.58 28.56
CA SER A 102 2.08 -1.74 29.04
C SER A 102 3.15 -1.59 27.96
N HIS A 103 3.81 -0.43 27.94
CA HIS A 103 4.99 -0.24 27.11
C HIS A 103 6.19 -1.05 27.63
N PHE A 104 6.18 -1.34 28.94
CA PHE A 104 7.23 -2.06 29.66
C PHE A 104 6.84 -3.54 29.83
N PRO A 105 7.59 -4.50 29.26
CA PRO A 105 7.19 -5.91 29.21
C PRO A 105 7.16 -6.59 30.58
N ASP A 106 7.81 -6.00 31.58
CA ASP A 106 7.88 -6.45 32.97
C ASP A 106 6.69 -5.99 33.82
N VAL A 107 5.90 -5.03 33.34
CA VAL A 107 4.74 -4.51 34.07
C VAL A 107 3.50 -5.31 33.71
N VAL A 108 3.03 -6.13 34.65
CA VAL A 108 1.72 -6.79 34.56
C VAL A 108 0.64 -5.78 34.87
N VAL A 109 -0.24 -5.58 33.90
CA VAL A 109 -1.33 -4.63 33.97
C VAL A 109 -2.55 -5.27 34.63
N GLY A 110 -3.13 -4.59 35.62
CA GLY A 110 -4.39 -4.99 36.23
C GLY A 110 -5.57 -4.13 35.77
N PRO A 111 -6.82 -4.59 35.97
CA PRO A 111 -8.01 -3.78 35.73
C PRO A 111 -8.09 -2.62 36.73
N LEU A 112 -8.44 -1.44 36.24
CA LEU A 112 -8.73 -0.29 37.11
C LEU A 112 -10.05 -0.51 37.89
N ASP A 113 -11.05 -1.09 37.21
CA ASP A 113 -12.37 -1.34 37.78
C ASP A 113 -12.65 -2.86 37.83
N PRO A 114 -12.54 -3.53 38.99
CA PRO A 114 -12.69 -4.97 39.10
C PRO A 114 -14.10 -5.44 38.69
N LYS A 115 -15.13 -4.63 38.94
CA LYS A 115 -16.51 -4.91 38.52
C LYS A 115 -16.67 -4.92 37.00
N ALA A 116 -15.97 -4.05 36.29
CA ALA A 116 -16.00 -4.02 34.84
C ALA A 116 -15.31 -5.26 34.27
N ALA A 117 -14.16 -5.64 34.84
CA ALA A 117 -13.46 -6.87 34.47
C ALA A 117 -14.32 -8.14 34.70
N GLU A 118 -15.05 -8.21 35.82
CA GLU A 118 -16.01 -9.30 36.09
C GLU A 118 -17.16 -9.32 35.09
N ALA A 119 -17.71 -8.16 34.70
CA ALA A 119 -18.78 -8.08 33.71
C ALA A 119 -18.33 -8.64 32.35
N VAL A 120 -17.12 -8.31 31.91
CA VAL A 120 -16.54 -8.87 30.67
C VAL A 120 -16.23 -10.36 30.80
N ALA A 121 -15.79 -10.81 31.98
CA ALA A 121 -15.55 -12.24 32.22
C ALA A 121 -16.84 -13.08 32.16
N ASN A 122 -17.97 -12.50 32.55
CA ASN A 122 -19.28 -13.16 32.50
C ASN A 122 -19.87 -13.19 31.08
N ASP A 123 -19.60 -12.18 30.26
CA ASP A 123 -20.07 -12.09 28.87
C ASP A 123 -18.97 -11.61 27.91
N PRO A 124 -18.07 -12.51 27.47
CA PRO A 124 -16.92 -12.15 26.65
C PRO A 124 -17.25 -11.86 25.18
N GLU A 125 -18.47 -12.19 24.72
CA GLU A 125 -18.89 -11.99 23.33
C GLU A 125 -19.68 -10.70 23.11
N ASN A 126 -20.04 -10.00 24.18
CA ASN A 126 -20.78 -8.76 24.10
C ASN A 126 -20.04 -7.70 23.27
N PRO A 127 -20.64 -7.15 22.21
CA PRO A 127 -20.02 -6.15 21.36
C PRO A 127 -19.77 -4.80 22.05
N GLU A 128 -20.38 -4.55 23.21
CA GLU A 128 -20.23 -3.31 23.98
C GLU A 128 -18.91 -3.29 24.77
N PHE A 129 -18.32 -4.45 25.06
CA PHE A 129 -17.08 -4.54 25.82
C PHE A 129 -15.85 -4.73 24.91
N PRO A 130 -14.71 -4.13 25.26
CA PRO A 130 -13.47 -4.33 24.52
C PRO A 130 -12.99 -5.77 24.66
N LYS A 131 -12.44 -6.33 23.59
CA LYS A 131 -11.91 -7.71 23.60
C LYS A 131 -10.42 -7.72 23.95
N PRO A 132 -9.92 -8.84 24.52
CA PRO A 132 -8.50 -8.98 24.76
C PRO A 132 -7.73 -8.97 23.43
N GLY A 133 -6.77 -8.04 23.30
CA GLY A 133 -5.98 -7.88 22.09
C GLY A 133 -6.53 -6.87 21.08
N ASP A 134 -7.67 -6.24 21.36
CA ASP A 134 -8.17 -5.12 20.57
C ASP A 134 -7.15 -3.97 20.51
N ASN A 135 -7.26 -3.14 19.48
CA ASN A 135 -6.45 -1.95 19.32
C ASN A 135 -7.34 -0.70 19.30
N PRO A 136 -7.08 0.31 20.17
CA PRO A 136 -7.88 1.52 20.20
C PRO A 136 -7.81 2.31 18.88
N LEU A 137 -6.74 2.13 18.09
CA LEU A 137 -6.56 2.81 16.81
C LEU A 137 -7.42 2.24 15.68
N ASP A 138 -8.06 1.08 15.87
CA ASP A 138 -8.87 0.44 14.83
C ASP A 138 -10.11 1.28 14.47
N GLU A 139 -10.66 2.02 15.44
CA GLU A 139 -11.77 2.98 15.20
C GLU A 139 -11.34 4.08 14.20
N CYS A 140 -10.07 4.50 14.29
CA CYS A 140 -9.51 5.55 13.45
C CYS A 140 -8.86 5.05 12.16
N ARG A 141 -8.96 3.75 11.85
CA ARG A 141 -8.21 3.11 10.75
C ARG A 141 -8.41 3.80 9.40
N LEU A 142 -9.65 4.18 9.08
CA LEU A 142 -9.97 4.90 7.85
C LEU A 142 -9.31 6.30 7.82
N PHE A 143 -9.28 7.00 8.94
CA PHE A 143 -8.68 8.34 9.02
C PHE A 143 -7.15 8.28 8.98
N ILE A 144 -6.55 7.25 9.61
CA ILE A 144 -5.12 6.97 9.53
C ILE A 144 -4.72 6.74 8.08
N ALA A 145 -5.43 5.88 7.36
CA ALA A 145 -5.21 5.64 5.94
C ALA A 145 -5.30 6.92 5.08
N ASN A 146 -6.36 7.72 5.28
CA ASN A 146 -6.53 8.97 4.54
C ASN A 146 -5.41 9.99 4.82
N TYR A 147 -5.00 10.08 6.08
CA TYR A 147 -3.87 10.90 6.51
C TYR A 147 -2.57 10.41 5.87
N MET A 148 -2.31 9.11 5.91
CA MET A 148 -1.10 8.50 5.34
C MET A 148 -1.00 8.80 3.84
N LYS A 149 -2.05 8.47 3.09
CA LYS A 149 -2.12 8.73 1.65
C LYS A 149 -1.87 10.20 1.29
N CYS A 150 -2.43 11.13 2.07
CA CYS A 150 -2.24 12.56 1.84
C CYS A 150 -0.78 12.97 2.13
N CYS A 151 -0.22 12.51 3.24
CA CYS A 151 1.15 12.82 3.64
C CYS A 151 2.16 12.23 2.66
N ASP A 152 2.04 10.95 2.29
CA ASP A 152 2.96 10.29 1.37
C ASP A 152 3.02 10.98 0.01
N ARG A 153 1.86 11.43 -0.51
CA ARG A 153 1.80 12.19 -1.76
C ARG A 153 2.55 13.52 -1.64
N ASN A 154 2.33 14.27 -0.57
CA ASN A 154 2.96 15.58 -0.37
C ASN A 154 4.45 15.48 -0.03
N LEU A 155 4.84 14.48 0.77
CA LEU A 155 6.23 14.18 1.09
C LEU A 155 7.01 13.78 -0.16
N LYS A 156 6.40 12.95 -1.03
CA LYS A 156 6.97 12.61 -2.33
C LYS A 156 7.12 13.82 -3.25
N GLN A 157 6.11 14.68 -3.34
CA GLN A 157 6.18 15.93 -4.11
C GLN A 157 7.27 16.86 -3.59
N LYS A 158 7.37 17.05 -2.27
CA LYS A 158 8.40 17.89 -1.65
C LYS A 158 9.80 17.33 -1.89
N ARG A 159 9.98 16.00 -1.78
CA ARG A 159 11.25 15.34 -2.11
C ARG A 159 11.63 15.55 -3.58
N ASN A 160 10.70 15.37 -4.50
CA ASN A 160 10.94 15.57 -5.93
C ASN A 160 11.28 17.03 -6.25
N ARG A 161 10.58 17.98 -5.62
CA ARG A 161 10.87 19.41 -5.76
C ARG A 161 12.26 19.76 -5.25
N LEU A 162 12.64 19.24 -4.07
CA LEU A 162 13.97 19.47 -3.51
C LEU A 162 15.06 18.89 -4.43
N LEU A 163 14.87 17.68 -4.97
CA LEU A 163 15.78 17.09 -5.94
C LEU A 163 15.93 17.97 -7.20
N GLN A 164 14.82 18.46 -7.76
CA GLN A 164 14.86 19.37 -8.91
C GLN A 164 15.55 20.70 -8.60
N GLU A 165 15.27 21.29 -7.42
CA GLU A 165 15.94 22.50 -6.97
C GLU A 165 17.46 22.29 -6.83
N THR A 166 17.90 21.15 -6.29
CA THR A 166 19.33 20.83 -6.21
C THR A 166 19.99 20.66 -7.58
N VAL A 167 19.34 20.00 -8.53
CA VAL A 167 19.84 19.86 -9.91
C VAL A 167 19.91 21.22 -10.59
N ARG A 168 18.86 22.04 -10.47
CA ARG A 168 18.84 23.40 -11.02
C ARG A 168 20.00 24.24 -10.48
N VAL A 169 20.24 24.20 -9.17
CA VAL A 169 21.35 24.92 -8.54
C VAL A 169 22.70 24.43 -9.08
N GLN A 170 22.89 23.12 -9.22
CA GLN A 170 24.14 22.57 -9.79
C GLN A 170 24.36 23.01 -11.25
N GLU A 171 23.30 23.08 -12.06
CA GLU A 171 23.38 23.58 -13.42
C GLU A 171 23.68 25.08 -13.46
N GLU A 172 23.06 25.88 -12.58
CA GLU A 172 23.38 27.31 -12.42
C GLU A 172 24.86 27.52 -12.11
N TYR A 173 25.44 26.78 -11.15
CA TYR A 173 26.89 26.82 -10.87
C TYR A 173 27.76 26.31 -12.02
N ARG A 174 27.26 25.38 -12.84
CA ARG A 174 28.00 24.86 -13.99
C ARG A 174 28.13 25.88 -15.11
N TYR A 175 27.11 26.71 -15.33
CA TYR A 175 27.10 27.72 -16.40
C TYR A 175 27.51 29.11 -15.92
N GLN A 176 27.33 29.43 -14.63
CA GLN A 176 28.02 30.53 -13.96
C GLN A 176 29.41 30.04 -13.53
N GLY A 177 30.25 29.71 -14.52
CA GLY A 177 31.69 29.53 -14.28
C GLY A 177 32.25 30.73 -13.50
N PRO A 178 33.38 30.58 -12.79
CA PRO A 178 33.86 31.57 -11.82
C PRO A 178 33.77 32.95 -12.46
N THR A 179 32.83 33.76 -12.00
CA THR A 179 32.67 35.11 -12.49
C THR A 179 34.03 35.76 -12.31
N ALA A 180 34.55 36.34 -13.38
CA ALA A 180 35.75 37.14 -13.41
C ALA A 180 35.63 38.28 -12.39
N SER A 181 35.85 37.98 -11.11
CA SER A 181 36.16 38.92 -10.06
C SER A 181 37.68 38.90 -9.92
N ALA A 182 38.32 39.55 -10.86
CA ALA A 182 39.69 40.03 -10.77
C ALA A 182 39.81 41.19 -11.76
N GLU A 183 39.13 42.29 -11.42
CA GLU A 183 39.72 43.59 -11.67
C GLU A 183 41.00 43.66 -10.83
N GLU A 184 42.16 43.68 -11.49
CA GLU A 184 43.32 44.54 -11.19
C GLU A 184 44.26 44.58 -12.41
#